data_AF-X1KXH1-F1
#
_entry.id   AF-X1KXH1-F1
#
_cell.length_a   1.000
_cell.length_b   1.000
_cell.length_c   1.000
_cell.angle_alpha   90.00
_cell.angle_beta   90.00
_cell.angle_gamma   90.00
#
_symmetry.space_group_name_H-M   'P 1'
#
loop_
_entity.id
_entity.type
_entity.pdbx_description
1 polymer ?
#
loop_
_entity_poly.entity_id
_entity_poly.type
_entity_poly.pdbx_seq_one_letter_code
_entity_poly.pdbx_strand_id
1 'polypeptide(L)'
;EAFADRAYSADGSLVPRSQPGAVIKDKKEVAERVIRMIEEGRVKAITGEDVTIKADTICLHGDSPGALELAIHLRSALGDRGIKVVPLEEIVKK
;
A
#
# COMPACT_ATOMS: atom_id res chain seq x y z
N GLU A 1 -4.60 -1.95 -9.36
CA GLU A 1 -4.80 -1.54 -7.96
C GLU A 1 -3.97 -2.43 -7.04
N ALA A 2 -3.33 -1.84 -6.02
CA ALA A 2 -2.65 -2.54 -4.92
C ALA A 2 -3.20 -2.04 -3.57
N PHE A 3 -2.86 -2.71 -2.47
CA PHE A 3 -3.47 -2.45 -1.16
C PHE A 3 -2.41 -2.01 -0.14
N ALA A 4 -2.63 -0.86 0.49
CA ALA A 4 -1.68 -0.27 1.43
C ALA A 4 -1.50 -1.11 2.70
N ASP A 5 -2.60 -1.62 3.24
CA ASP A 5 -2.72 -2.21 4.57
C ASP A 5 -2.91 -3.74 4.54
N ARG A 6 -2.70 -4.38 3.38
CA ARG A 6 -2.82 -5.83 3.22
C ARG A 6 -1.46 -6.50 3.01
N ALA A 7 -1.30 -7.66 3.63
CA ALA A 7 -0.17 -8.54 3.37
C ALA A 7 -0.36 -9.29 2.05
N TYR A 8 0.76 -9.52 1.37
CA TYR A 8 0.82 -10.26 0.12
C TYR A 8 1.43 -11.65 0.39
N SER A 9 0.95 -12.64 -0.33
CA SER A 9 1.58 -13.96 -0.45
C SER A 9 2.71 -13.90 -1.48
N ALA A 10 3.60 -14.90 -1.50
CA ALA A 10 4.72 -14.96 -2.45
C ALA A 10 4.30 -15.02 -3.93
N ASP A 11 3.08 -15.49 -4.21
CA ASP A 11 2.48 -15.51 -5.54
C ASP A 11 1.82 -14.17 -5.96
N GLY A 12 1.87 -13.16 -5.09
CA GLY A 12 1.27 -11.85 -5.32
C GLY A 12 -0.23 -11.77 -5.02
N SER A 13 -0.85 -12.84 -4.55
CA SER A 13 -2.20 -12.79 -3.98
C SER A 13 -2.21 -12.06 -2.62
N LEU A 14 -3.39 -11.62 -2.18
CA LEU A 14 -3.54 -11.08 -0.83
C LEU A 14 -3.70 -12.23 0.17
N VAL A 15 -3.04 -12.10 1.32
CA VAL A 15 -3.21 -13.03 2.44
C VAL A 15 -4.67 -12.97 2.94
N PRO A 16 -5.37 -14.10 3.12
CA PRO A 16 -6.75 -14.12 3.60
C PRO A 16 -6.90 -13.38 4.94
N ARG A 17 -7.95 -12.55 5.08
CA ARG A 17 -8.16 -11.68 6.26
C ARG A 17 -8.21 -12.44 7.60
N SER A 18 -8.59 -13.71 7.60
CA SER A 18 -8.64 -14.56 8.78
C SER A 18 -7.27 -14.99 9.29
N GLN A 19 -6.21 -14.84 8.48
CA GLN A 19 -4.86 -15.25 8.89
C GLN A 19 -4.17 -14.15 9.70
N PRO A 20 -3.37 -14.53 10.72
CA PRO A 20 -2.51 -13.59 11.43
C PRO A 20 -1.60 -12.82 10.47
N GLY A 21 -1.48 -11.51 10.67
CA GLY A 21 -0.64 -10.64 9.83
C GLY A 21 -1.26 -10.26 8.47
N ALA A 22 -2.49 -10.68 8.16
CA ALA A 22 -3.13 -10.35 6.89
C ALA A 22 -3.44 -8.85 6.71
N VAL A 23 -3.58 -8.12 7.82
CA VAL A 23 -3.84 -6.69 7.87
C VAL A 23 -2.74 -6.01 8.68
N ILE A 24 -2.11 -5.01 8.08
CA ILE A 24 -1.02 -4.24 8.67
C ILE A 24 -1.63 -3.01 9.34
N LYS A 25 -1.35 -2.85 10.64
CA LYS A 25 -1.93 -1.78 11.47
C LYS A 25 -0.96 -0.65 11.75
N ASP A 26 0.35 -0.91 11.63
CA ASP A 26 1.36 0.11 11.87
C ASP A 26 1.41 1.08 10.69
N LYS A 27 1.15 2.36 10.98
CA LYS A 27 1.09 3.40 9.94
C LYS A 27 2.42 3.68 9.26
N LYS A 28 3.54 3.51 9.98
CA LYS A 28 4.88 3.70 9.40
C LYS A 28 5.18 2.56 8.45
N GLU A 29 4.89 1.33 8.87
CA GLU A 29 5.04 0.14 8.02
C GLU A 29 4.21 0.27 6.74
N VAL A 30 2.94 0.68 6.84
CA VAL A 30 2.10 0.91 5.65
C VAL A 30 2.71 1.98 4.73
N ALA A 31 3.18 3.10 5.28
CA ALA A 31 3.77 4.17 4.48
C ALA A 31 5.04 3.71 3.73
N GLU A 32 5.96 3.04 4.43
CA GLU A 32 7.18 2.49 3.83
C GLU A 32 6.86 1.47 2.73
N ARG A 33 5.88 0.59 2.96
CA ARG A 33 5.43 -0.39 1.97
C ARG A 33 4.87 0.27 0.72
N VAL A 34 4.00 1.27 0.87
CA VAL A 34 3.41 1.98 -0.27
C VAL A 34 4.46 2.75 -1.06
N ILE A 35 5.37 3.45 -0.37
CA ILE A 35 6.49 4.15 -1.03
C ILE A 35 7.31 3.15 -1.85
N ARG A 36 7.61 1.99 -1.28
CA ARG A 36 8.35 0.93 -1.97
C ARG A 36 7.60 0.37 -3.18
N MET A 37 6.28 0.19 -3.07
CA MET A 37 5.46 -0.23 -4.21
C MET A 37 5.55 0.78 -5.37
N ILE A 38 5.58 2.08 -5.06
CA ILE A 38 5.61 3.15 -6.06
C ILE A 38 7.01 3.30 -6.67
N GLU A 39 8.06 3.33 -5.85
CA GLU A 39 9.42 3.61 -6.31
C GLU A 39 10.13 2.38 -6.89
N GLU A 40 9.91 1.20 -6.30
CA GLU A 40 10.60 -0.04 -6.69
C GLU A 40 9.70 -1.00 -7.48
N GLY A 41 8.38 -0.78 -7.51
CA GLY A 41 7.44 -1.75 -8.09
C GLY A 41 7.41 -3.07 -7.32
N ARG A 42 7.67 -3.04 -6.01
CA ARG A 42 7.81 -4.24 -5.17
C ARG A 42 7.19 -4.08 -3.79
N VAL A 43 6.76 -5.20 -3.21
CA VAL A 43 6.33 -5.31 -1.82
C VAL A 43 6.95 -6.55 -1.18
N LYS A 44 7.15 -6.54 0.14
CA LYS A 44 7.49 -7.78 0.86
C LYS A 44 6.24 -8.62 1.09
N ALA A 45 6.30 -9.88 0.67
CA ALA A 45 5.36 -10.91 1.05
C ALA A 45 5.44 -11.20 2.55
N ILE A 46 4.40 -11.85 3.09
CA ILE A 46 4.37 -12.32 4.48
C ILE A 46 5.48 -13.34 4.79
N THR A 47 6.03 -13.99 3.76
CA THR A 47 7.19 -14.89 3.84
C THR A 47 8.54 -14.15 3.85
N GLY A 48 8.54 -12.82 3.64
CA GLY A 48 9.73 -11.95 3.63
C GLY A 48 10.34 -11.71 2.24
N GLU A 49 9.93 -12.49 1.24
CA GLU A 49 10.39 -12.38 -0.15
C GLU A 49 9.83 -11.13 -0.84
N ASP A 50 10.53 -10.63 -1.85
CA ASP A 50 10.05 -9.51 -2.66
C ASP A 50 9.12 -9.99 -3.77
N VAL A 51 7.96 -9.35 -3.88
CA VAL A 51 6.94 -9.62 -4.90
C VAL A 51 6.81 -8.40 -5.80
N THR A 52 6.84 -8.60 -7.12
CA THR A 52 6.59 -7.55 -8.10
C THR A 52 5.13 -7.11 -8.06
N ILE A 53 4.91 -5.81 -7.95
CA ILE A 53 3.59 -5.19 -7.97
C ILE A 53 3.53 -4.20 -9.13
N LYS A 54 2.46 -4.32 -9.92
CA LYS A 54 2.10 -3.33 -10.94
C LYS A 54 0.73 -2.79 -10.61
N ALA A 55 0.68 -1.53 -10.17
CA ALA A 55 -0.57 -0.87 -9.81
C ALA A 55 -0.50 0.63 -10.08
N ASP A 56 -1.57 1.17 -10.67
CA ASP A 56 -1.74 2.60 -10.89
C ASP A 56 -2.44 3.29 -9.70
N THR A 57 -3.10 2.51 -8.84
CA THR A 57 -3.86 2.98 -7.68
C THR A 57 -3.51 2.18 -6.43
N ILE A 58 -3.56 2.85 -5.28
CA ILE A 58 -3.39 2.25 -3.95
C ILE A 58 -4.71 2.37 -3.18
N CYS A 59 -5.30 1.24 -2.84
CA CYS A 59 -6.48 1.14 -1.98
C CYS A 59 -6.08 1.29 -0.51
N LEU A 60 -6.81 2.14 0.22
CA LEU A 60 -6.71 2.34 1.65
C LEU A 60 -8.09 2.17 2.28
N HIS A 61 -8.20 1.33 3.30
CA HIS A 61 -9.47 1.07 3.97
C HIS A 61 -9.80 2.17 4.99
N GLY A 62 -11.06 2.61 5.00
CA GLY A 62 -11.57 3.68 5.88
C GLY A 62 -12.38 3.19 7.08
N ASP A 63 -12.61 1.88 7.20
CA ASP A 63 -13.55 1.25 8.13
C ASP A 63 -12.89 0.77 9.45
N SER A 64 -11.57 0.91 9.58
CA SER A 64 -10.81 0.49 10.77
C SER A 64 -10.55 1.66 11.73
N PRO A 65 -10.52 1.41 13.06
CA PRO A 65 -10.00 2.38 14.01
C PRO A 65 -8.59 2.84 13.61
N GLY A 66 -8.37 4.15 13.57
CA GLY A 66 -7.10 4.75 13.12
C GLY A 66 -6.96 4.92 11.61
N ALA A 67 -7.95 4.56 10.79
CA ALA A 67 -7.89 4.72 9.33
C ALA A 67 -7.64 6.17 8.88
N LEU A 68 -8.24 7.15 9.56
CA LEU A 68 -7.99 8.57 9.28
C LEU A 68 -6.54 8.96 9.58
N GLU A 69 -6.00 8.55 10.73
CA GLU A 69 -4.61 8.84 11.10
C GLU A 69 -3.63 8.18 10.14
N LEU A 70 -3.95 6.96 9.68
CA LEU A 70 -3.21 6.25 8.65
C LEU A 70 -3.22 7.01 7.32
N ALA A 71 -4.39 7.48 6.88
CA ALA A 71 -4.53 8.25 5.64
C ALA A 71 -3.74 9.56 5.68
N ILE A 72 -3.82 10.30 6.79
CA ILE A 72 -3.06 11.54 7.00
C ILE A 72 -1.55 11.26 6.97
N HIS A 73 -1.11 10.24 7.69
CA HIS A 73 0.30 9.86 7.76
C HIS A 73 0.84 9.43 6.39
N LEU A 74 0.11 8.56 5.70
CA LEU A 74 0.48 8.09 4.36
C LEU A 74 0.55 9.27 3.37
N ARG A 75 -0.43 10.18 3.39
CA ARG A 75 -0.43 11.35 2.50
C ARG A 75 0.76 12.26 2.75
N SER A 76 1.12 12.49 4.02
CA SER A 76 2.31 13.27 4.38
C SER A 76 3.58 12.59 3.90
N ALA A 77 3.76 11.30 4.20
CA ALA A 77 4.96 10.54 3.84
C ALA A 77 5.17 10.48 2.31
N LEU A 78 4.11 10.34 1.52
CA LEU A 78 4.19 10.43 0.06
C LEU A 78 4.63 11.84 -0.39
N GLY A 79 4.05 12.88 0.22
CA GLY A 79 4.42 14.28 -0.05
C GLY A 79 5.89 14.60 0.26
N ASP A 80 6.41 14.09 1.39
CA ASP A 80 7.80 14.27 1.81
C ASP A 80 8.79 13.62 0.83
N ARG A 81 8.34 12.62 0.06
CA ARG A 81 9.09 11.98 -1.03
C ARG A 81 8.85 12.60 -2.41
N GLY A 82 8.05 13.67 -2.50
CA GLY A 82 7.67 14.30 -3.76
C GLY A 82 6.67 13.50 -4.60
N ILE A 83 6.05 12.46 -4.02
CA ILE A 83 5.06 11.63 -4.70
C ILE A 83 3.70 12.33 -4.65
N LYS A 84 3.20 12.73 -5.82
CA LYS A 84 1.89 13.39 -5.94
C LYS A 84 0.77 12.37 -6.00
N VAL A 85 -0.24 12.57 -5.15
CA VAL A 85 -1.50 11.82 -5.23
C VAL A 85 -2.49 12.65 -6.04
N VAL A 86 -2.86 12.12 -7.20
CA VAL A 86 -3.74 12.75 -8.19
C VAL A 86 -4.91 11.81 -8.54
N PRO A 87 -6.02 12.35 -9.08
CA PRO A 87 -7.06 11.54 -9.70
C PRO A 87 -6.53 10.67 -10.84
N LEU A 88 -7.16 9.51 -11.07
CA LEU A 88 -6.74 8.55 -12.10
C LEU A 88 -6.73 9.16 -13.52
N GLU A 89 -7.63 10.10 -13.80
CA GLU A 89 -7.71 10.81 -15.08
C GLU A 89 -6.45 11.62 -15.44
N GLU A 90 -5.65 12.03 -14.45
CA GLU A 90 -4.40 12.74 -14.70
C GLU A 90 -3.27 11.82 -15.16
N ILE A 91 -3.37 10.50 -14.90
CA ILE A 91 -2.33 9.51 -15.20
C ILE A 91 -2.70 8.56 -16.34
N VAL A 92 -3.99 8.31 -16.57
CA VAL A 92 -4.45 7.49 -17.70
C VAL A 92 -4.62 8.39 -18.92
N LYS A 93 -3.69 8.30 -19.88
CA LYS A 93 -3.88 8.90 -21.21
C LYS A 93 -5.11 8.25 -21.86
N LYS A 94 -6.04 9.07 -22.38
CA LYS A 94 -7.10 8.61 -23.28
C LYS A 94 -6.51 7.95 -24.52
#